data_AF-A0AA45BE88-F1
#
_entry.id   AF-A0AA45BE88-F1
#
_cell.length_a   1.000
_cell.length_b   1.000
_cell.length_c   1.000
_cell.angle_alpha   90.00
_cell.angle_beta   90.00
_cell.angle_gamma   90.00
#
_symmetry.space_group_name_H-M   'P 1'
#
loop_
_entity.id
_entity.type
_entity.pdbx_description
1 polymer ?
#
loop_
_entity_poly.entity_id
_entity_poly.type
_entity_poly.pdbx_seq_one_letter_code
_entity_poly.pdbx_strand_id
1 'polypeptide(L)'
;MHFGEGQLSSIVFDDGTVWNKAQIEANIIGRLLGTDGDDHLQADANYSVIYGLDGNDTIQGGVQNDYLYGGNGDDTLISNGGSDSLYGGSGNDTLIYGGNSPNVYTGLIGEAGNDTYIVDKALLGSLSYVHILDNTNEQNTLYLKSVSADEIILKQASA
;
A
#
# COMPACT_ATOMS: atom_id res chain seq x y z
N MET A 1 -8.60 -16.67 10.38
CA MET A 1 -9.94 -17.16 10.76
C MET A 1 -10.93 -16.47 9.82
N HIS A 2 -11.84 -17.19 9.17
CA HIS A 2 -12.83 -16.55 8.28
C HIS A 2 -14.19 -16.64 8.94
N PHE A 3 -14.83 -15.50 9.17
CA PHE A 3 -16.16 -15.44 9.74
C PHE A 3 -17.16 -15.15 8.63
N GLY A 4 -18.31 -15.83 8.66
CA GLY A 4 -19.41 -15.46 7.79
C GLY A 4 -19.96 -14.07 8.17
N GLU A 5 -20.48 -13.35 7.18
CA GLU A 5 -21.12 -12.06 7.39
C GLU A 5 -22.18 -12.13 8.51
N GLY A 6 -22.12 -11.19 9.45
CA GLY A 6 -23.08 -11.10 10.55
C GLY A 6 -22.97 -12.16 11.66
N GLN A 7 -21.95 -13.01 11.66
CA GLN A 7 -21.81 -14.07 12.69
C GLN A 7 -21.26 -13.58 14.04
N LEU A 8 -20.62 -12.42 14.10
CA LEU A 8 -20.02 -11.87 15.31
C LEU A 8 -20.58 -10.49 15.64
N SER A 9 -20.83 -10.25 16.93
CA SER A 9 -21.18 -8.93 17.47
C SER A 9 -19.97 -8.13 17.92
N SER A 10 -18.89 -8.83 18.31
CA SER A 10 -17.66 -8.23 18.81
C SER A 10 -16.47 -9.19 18.71
N ILE A 11 -15.27 -8.63 18.54
CA ILE A 11 -13.99 -9.31 18.78
C ILE A 11 -13.32 -8.55 19.94
N VAL A 12 -12.86 -9.27 20.95
CA VAL A 12 -12.22 -8.71 22.15
C VAL A 12 -10.79 -9.19 22.21
N PHE A 13 -9.86 -8.27 22.40
CA PHE A 13 -8.43 -8.52 22.47
C PHE A 13 -7.92 -8.42 23.91
N ASP A 14 -6.77 -9.04 24.20
CA ASP A 14 -6.20 -9.11 25.55
C ASP A 14 -5.71 -7.74 26.09
N ASP A 15 -5.47 -6.78 25.19
CA ASP A 15 -5.11 -5.39 25.49
C ASP A 15 -6.34 -4.52 25.89
N GLY A 16 -7.56 -5.08 25.80
CA GLY A 16 -8.81 -4.37 26.06
C GLY A 16 -9.43 -3.73 24.82
N THR A 17 -8.81 -3.82 23.64
CA THR A 17 -9.38 -3.38 22.38
C THR A 17 -10.63 -4.23 22.07
N VAL A 18 -11.70 -3.58 21.61
CA VAL A 18 -12.94 -4.26 21.20
C VAL A 18 -13.35 -3.78 19.82
N TRP A 19 -13.35 -4.68 18.85
CA TRP A 19 -13.98 -4.43 17.57
C TRP A 19 -15.47 -4.69 17.69
N ASN A 20 -16.29 -3.66 17.44
CA ASN A 20 -17.73 -3.79 17.40
C ASN A 20 -18.21 -4.34 16.04
N LYS A 21 -19.50 -4.65 15.97
CA LYS A 21 -20.12 -5.21 14.75
C LYS A 21 -19.85 -4.37 13.49
N ALA A 22 -19.84 -3.03 13.58
CA ALA A 22 -19.59 -2.19 12.42
C ALA A 22 -18.14 -2.27 11.94
N GLN A 23 -17.17 -2.36 12.87
CA GLN A 23 -15.76 -2.59 12.54
C GLN A 23 -15.55 -3.97 11.91
N ILE A 24 -16.22 -4.99 12.44
CA ILE A 24 -16.18 -6.35 11.88
C ILE A 24 -16.78 -6.36 10.46
N GLU A 25 -17.93 -5.72 10.24
CA GLU A 25 -18.58 -5.67 8.93
C GLU A 25 -17.79 -4.83 7.92
N ALA A 26 -17.18 -3.71 8.35
CA ALA A 26 -16.26 -2.95 7.50
C ALA A 26 -15.11 -3.84 7.01
N ASN A 27 -14.44 -4.52 7.94
CA ASN A 27 -13.30 -5.40 7.66
C ASN A 27 -13.67 -6.71 6.91
N ILE A 28 -14.96 -6.97 6.66
CA ILE A 28 -15.45 -8.11 5.87
C ILE A 28 -15.95 -7.67 4.47
N ILE A 29 -16.33 -6.40 4.29
CA ILE A 29 -16.90 -5.89 3.03
C ILE A 29 -15.91 -4.93 2.36
N GLY A 30 -14.91 -5.49 1.68
CA GLY A 30 -14.06 -4.80 0.70
C GLY A 30 -13.27 -3.58 1.20
N ARG A 31 -13.39 -3.22 2.49
CA ARG A 31 -12.70 -2.09 3.10
C ARG A 31 -12.08 -2.49 4.43
N LEU A 32 -10.79 -2.79 4.42
CA LEU A 32 -10.04 -3.10 5.63
C LEU A 32 -9.57 -1.80 6.29
N LEU A 33 -9.93 -1.61 7.56
CA LEU A 33 -9.53 -0.49 8.39
C LEU A 33 -8.64 -1.02 9.52
N GLY A 34 -7.47 -0.41 9.68
CA GLY A 34 -6.64 -0.52 10.86
C GLY A 34 -7.24 0.24 12.05
N THR A 35 -6.37 0.58 12.98
CA THR A 35 -6.64 1.15 14.29
C THR A 35 -5.77 2.38 14.50
N ASP A 36 -5.74 2.92 15.71
CA ASP A 36 -4.89 4.08 16.01
C ASP A 36 -3.43 3.68 16.37
N GLY A 37 -3.04 2.42 16.12
CA GLY A 37 -1.70 1.92 16.41
C GLY A 37 -1.23 0.93 15.35
N ASP A 38 0.05 0.55 15.44
CA ASP A 38 0.75 -0.23 14.42
C ASP A 38 0.02 -1.53 14.02
N ASP A 39 -0.45 -1.58 12.78
CA ASP A 39 -1.20 -2.68 12.22
C ASP A 39 -0.44 -3.44 11.11
N HIS A 40 -0.82 -4.72 10.93
CA HIS A 40 -0.40 -5.52 9.79
C HIS A 40 -1.63 -5.93 8.96
N LEU A 41 -1.86 -5.19 7.88
CA LEU A 41 -3.05 -5.30 7.06
C LEU A 41 -2.72 -6.00 5.74
N GLN A 42 -3.59 -6.93 5.34
CA GLN A 42 -3.42 -7.68 4.10
C GLN A 42 -4.75 -7.78 3.36
N ALA A 43 -4.74 -7.37 2.09
CA ALA A 43 -5.85 -7.53 1.16
C ALA A 43 -6.17 -9.02 0.91
N ASP A 44 -7.41 -9.30 0.57
CA ASP A 44 -7.81 -10.62 0.09
C ASP A 44 -7.54 -10.75 -1.41
N ALA A 45 -8.11 -11.78 -2.05
CA ALA A 45 -7.94 -11.97 -3.50
C ALA A 45 -8.84 -11.06 -4.36
N ASN A 46 -9.64 -10.18 -3.75
CA ASN A 46 -10.57 -9.27 -4.42
C ASN A 46 -10.04 -7.83 -4.40
N TYR A 47 -10.77 -6.94 -5.08
CA TYR A 47 -10.55 -5.50 -4.96
C TYR A 47 -10.66 -5.08 -3.49
N SER A 48 -9.57 -4.54 -2.95
CA SER A 48 -9.50 -4.11 -1.55
C SER A 48 -9.25 -2.62 -1.46
N VAL A 49 -9.95 -1.99 -0.51
CA VAL A 49 -9.64 -0.63 -0.06
C VAL A 49 -9.11 -0.74 1.36
N ILE A 50 -7.83 -0.42 1.59
CA ILE A 50 -7.21 -0.55 2.91
C ILE A 50 -6.79 0.82 3.42
N TYR A 51 -7.11 1.09 4.68
CA TYR A 51 -6.66 2.28 5.42
C TYR A 51 -5.95 1.82 6.70
N GLY A 52 -4.70 2.25 6.90
CA GLY A 52 -3.93 2.03 8.12
C GLY A 52 -4.47 2.84 9.30
N LEU A 53 -4.67 4.14 9.07
CA LEU A 53 -5.12 5.16 10.03
C LEU A 53 -3.95 5.82 10.78
N ASP A 54 -3.82 5.64 12.10
CA ASP A 54 -2.67 6.17 12.85
C ASP A 54 -1.76 5.01 13.25
N GLY A 55 -0.45 5.26 13.36
CA GLY A 55 0.53 4.23 13.72
C GLY A 55 1.46 3.91 12.55
N ASN A 56 2.46 3.07 12.77
CA ASN A 56 3.36 2.65 11.71
C ASN A 56 2.87 1.32 11.13
N ASP A 57 2.16 1.39 10.01
CA ASP A 57 1.44 0.26 9.47
C ASP A 57 2.23 -0.50 8.40
N THR A 58 1.98 -1.79 8.31
CA THR A 58 2.41 -2.61 7.16
C THR A 58 1.18 -3.05 6.38
N ILE A 59 1.03 -2.54 5.17
CA ILE A 59 -0.14 -2.78 4.32
C ILE A 59 0.30 -3.52 3.05
N GLN A 60 -0.25 -4.71 2.83
CA GLN A 60 0.01 -5.51 1.63
C GLN A 60 -1.24 -5.69 0.77
N GLY A 61 -1.14 -5.31 -0.50
CA GLY A 61 -2.13 -5.55 -1.54
C GLY A 61 -2.26 -7.01 -1.95
N GLY A 62 -3.38 -7.31 -2.61
CA GLY A 62 -3.81 -8.59 -3.11
C GLY A 62 -3.53 -8.71 -4.61
N VAL A 63 -4.09 -9.74 -5.24
CA VAL A 63 -3.80 -10.02 -6.67
C VAL A 63 -4.62 -9.15 -7.64
N GLN A 64 -5.60 -8.43 -7.12
CA GLN A 64 -6.50 -7.56 -7.89
C GLN A 64 -6.09 -6.10 -7.73
N ASN A 65 -6.88 -5.19 -8.30
CA ASN A 65 -6.63 -3.76 -8.16
C ASN A 65 -6.93 -3.33 -6.72
N ASP A 66 -5.98 -2.68 -6.06
CA ASP A 66 -6.16 -2.24 -4.69
C ASP A 66 -5.93 -0.74 -4.50
N TYR A 67 -6.59 -0.20 -3.49
CA TYR A 67 -6.33 1.13 -2.96
C TYR A 67 -5.76 0.97 -1.55
N LEU A 68 -4.52 1.38 -1.34
CA LEU A 68 -3.83 1.29 -0.05
C LEU A 68 -3.51 2.70 0.44
N TYR A 69 -3.94 3.05 1.64
CA TYR A 69 -3.67 4.31 2.31
C TYR A 69 -3.05 4.03 3.68
N GLY A 70 -1.83 4.51 3.92
CA GLY A 70 -1.13 4.36 5.21
C GLY A 70 -1.83 5.20 6.27
N GLY A 71 -1.68 6.52 6.18
CA GLY A 71 -2.33 7.47 7.08
C GLY A 71 -1.31 8.31 7.81
N ASN A 72 -1.33 8.32 9.15
CA ASN A 72 -0.36 9.04 9.95
C ASN A 72 0.64 8.05 10.55
N GLY A 73 1.93 8.24 10.29
CA GLY A 73 2.99 7.39 10.79
C GLY A 73 3.99 7.08 9.70
N ASP A 74 5.06 6.36 10.03
CA ASP A 74 6.02 5.89 9.02
C ASP A 74 5.55 4.52 8.51
N ASP A 75 4.81 4.51 7.40
CA ASP A 75 4.12 3.32 6.90
C ASP A 75 4.92 2.52 5.86
N THR A 76 4.61 1.23 5.71
CA THR A 76 5.15 0.38 4.65
C THR A 76 4.01 -0.20 3.81
N LEU A 77 3.89 0.26 2.56
CA LEU A 77 2.86 -0.16 1.62
C LEU A 77 3.46 -0.99 0.50
N ILE A 78 2.91 -2.18 0.26
CA ILE A 78 3.36 -3.11 -0.77
C ILE A 78 2.21 -3.36 -1.74
N SER A 79 2.38 -2.90 -2.99
CA SER A 79 1.48 -3.25 -4.09
C SER A 79 1.59 -4.74 -4.40
N ASN A 80 0.66 -5.33 -5.13
CA ASN A 80 0.83 -6.72 -5.53
C ASN A 80 0.25 -6.95 -6.93
N GLY A 81 -0.72 -7.82 -7.17
CA GLY A 81 -1.25 -7.99 -8.53
C GLY A 81 -1.99 -6.74 -9.05
N GLY A 82 -2.76 -6.88 -10.13
CA GLY A 82 -3.66 -5.80 -10.57
C GLY A 82 -3.05 -4.41 -10.81
N SER A 83 -3.91 -3.39 -10.87
CA SER A 83 -3.58 -1.96 -10.96
C SER A 83 -3.80 -1.31 -9.60
N ASP A 84 -2.72 -0.88 -8.94
CA ASP A 84 -2.80 -0.43 -7.55
C ASP A 84 -2.53 1.07 -7.41
N SER A 85 -3.10 1.67 -6.37
CA SER A 85 -2.76 3.02 -5.93
C SER A 85 -2.36 2.99 -4.46
N LEU A 86 -1.12 3.36 -4.19
CA LEU A 86 -0.53 3.40 -2.86
C LEU A 86 -0.33 4.86 -2.45
N TYR A 87 -0.85 5.21 -1.28
CA TYR A 87 -0.77 6.54 -0.68
C TYR A 87 -0.14 6.39 0.71
N GLY A 88 1.03 6.99 0.93
CA GLY A 88 1.72 6.95 2.21
C GLY A 88 0.93 7.69 3.28
N GLY A 89 0.74 8.99 3.07
CA GLY A 89 -0.01 9.84 3.98
C GLY A 89 0.89 10.89 4.61
N SER A 90 1.00 10.91 5.93
CA SER A 90 1.94 11.77 6.62
C SER A 90 2.94 10.94 7.40
N GLY A 91 4.22 11.28 7.26
CA GLY A 91 5.31 10.49 7.82
C GLY A 91 6.32 10.16 6.73
N ASN A 92 7.34 9.35 7.04
CA ASN A 92 8.33 8.94 6.06
C ASN A 92 8.02 7.51 5.62
N ASP A 93 7.28 7.41 4.53
CA ASP A 93 6.67 6.16 4.11
C ASP A 93 7.58 5.37 3.18
N THR A 94 7.39 4.05 3.16
CA THR A 94 8.06 3.12 2.27
C THR A 94 7.05 2.47 1.34
N LEU A 95 7.05 2.88 0.07
CA LEU A 95 6.14 2.38 -0.97
C LEU A 95 6.88 1.43 -1.91
N ILE A 96 6.44 0.17 -1.93
CA ILE A 96 7.12 -0.95 -2.60
C ILE A 96 6.25 -1.47 -3.74
N TYR A 97 6.82 -1.51 -4.95
CA TYR A 97 6.21 -2.22 -6.07
C TYR A 97 6.39 -3.74 -5.91
N GLY A 98 5.29 -4.48 -5.74
CA GLY A 98 5.32 -5.92 -5.45
C GLY A 98 5.15 -6.87 -6.65
N GLY A 99 5.21 -6.37 -7.89
CA GLY A 99 5.15 -7.23 -9.08
C GLY A 99 3.77 -7.34 -9.72
N ASN A 100 3.17 -6.18 -10.01
CA ASN A 100 1.88 -6.06 -10.67
C ASN A 100 1.83 -6.69 -12.08
N SER A 101 0.61 -6.96 -12.54
CA SER A 101 0.37 -7.53 -13.86
C SER A 101 0.91 -6.65 -15.00
N PRO A 102 1.32 -7.20 -16.15
CA PRO A 102 1.78 -6.38 -17.27
C PRO A 102 0.68 -5.44 -17.79
N ASN A 103 1.07 -4.26 -18.29
CA ASN A 103 0.18 -3.22 -18.84
C ASN A 103 -0.82 -2.61 -17.85
N VAL A 104 -0.56 -2.74 -16.56
CA VAL A 104 -1.35 -2.07 -15.52
C VAL A 104 -0.66 -0.79 -15.06
N TYR A 105 -1.46 0.04 -14.40
CA TYR A 105 -1.00 1.26 -13.78
C TYR A 105 -0.78 0.99 -12.28
N THR A 106 0.43 1.22 -11.80
CA THR A 106 0.71 1.27 -10.36
C THR A 106 1.18 2.67 -9.97
N GLY A 107 0.38 3.36 -9.17
CA GLY A 107 0.69 4.68 -8.63
C GLY A 107 1.26 4.57 -7.23
N LEU A 108 2.44 5.16 -7.01
CA LEU A 108 3.06 5.32 -5.70
C LEU A 108 3.08 6.82 -5.36
N ILE A 109 2.41 7.20 -4.28
CA ILE A 109 2.25 8.57 -3.84
C ILE A 109 2.59 8.62 -2.36
N GLY A 110 3.75 9.16 -1.99
CA GLY A 110 4.16 9.27 -0.59
C GLY A 110 3.33 10.27 0.19
N GLU A 111 2.94 11.37 -0.46
CA GLU A 111 2.27 12.51 0.18
C GLU A 111 3.24 13.31 1.05
N ALA A 112 3.02 13.46 2.36
CA ALA A 112 3.79 14.39 3.18
C ALA A 112 4.92 13.69 3.96
N GLY A 113 6.16 13.98 3.60
CA GLY A 113 7.35 13.52 4.32
C GLY A 113 8.45 13.07 3.39
N ASN A 114 9.53 12.50 3.93
CA ASN A 114 10.64 12.04 3.09
C ASN A 114 10.45 10.56 2.77
N ASP A 115 9.82 10.30 1.63
CA ASP A 115 9.36 8.96 1.29
C ASP A 115 10.40 8.16 0.51
N THR A 116 10.27 6.85 0.64
CA THR A 116 11.12 5.86 0.02
C THR A 116 10.31 4.99 -0.94
N TYR A 117 10.69 5.03 -2.22
CA TYR A 117 10.10 4.22 -3.27
C TYR A 117 11.01 3.06 -3.61
N ILE A 118 10.50 1.82 -3.61
CA ILE A 118 11.30 0.63 -3.91
C ILE A 118 10.72 -0.10 -5.13
N VAL A 119 11.55 -0.27 -6.16
CA VAL A 119 11.22 -1.06 -7.34
C VAL A 119 12.33 -2.09 -7.58
N ASP A 120 11.97 -3.36 -7.56
CA ASP A 120 12.90 -4.44 -7.90
C ASP A 120 12.71 -4.89 -9.34
N LYS A 121 13.78 -4.83 -10.15
CA LYS A 121 13.75 -5.30 -11.53
C LYS A 121 13.35 -6.77 -11.65
N ALA A 122 13.63 -7.59 -10.63
CA ALA A 122 13.21 -8.99 -10.62
C ALA A 122 11.67 -9.16 -10.64
N LEU A 123 10.93 -8.13 -10.24
CA LEU A 123 9.46 -8.10 -10.23
C LEU A 123 8.87 -7.40 -11.45
N LEU A 124 9.70 -6.79 -12.31
CA LEU A 124 9.23 -6.14 -13.53
C LEU A 124 9.07 -7.15 -14.67
N GLY A 125 7.91 -7.10 -15.33
CA GLY A 125 7.68 -7.78 -16.60
C GLY A 125 8.08 -6.91 -17.79
N SER A 126 7.95 -7.45 -19.01
CA SER A 126 8.28 -6.73 -20.25
C SER A 126 7.49 -5.43 -20.47
N LEU A 127 6.40 -5.20 -19.73
CA LEU A 127 5.48 -4.06 -19.86
C LEU A 127 4.98 -3.57 -18.47
N SER A 128 5.89 -3.42 -17.50
CA SER A 128 5.57 -2.81 -16.21
C SER A 128 5.69 -1.28 -16.27
N TYR A 129 4.68 -0.57 -15.77
CA TYR A 129 4.68 0.89 -15.63
C TYR A 129 4.48 1.26 -14.16
N VAL A 130 5.54 1.79 -13.54
CA VAL A 130 5.48 2.30 -12.17
C VAL A 130 5.50 3.82 -12.23
N HIS A 131 4.48 4.44 -11.64
CA HIS A 131 4.32 5.88 -11.60
C HIS A 131 4.55 6.37 -10.18
N ILE A 132 5.63 7.11 -9.97
CA ILE A 132 5.83 7.88 -8.73
C ILE A 132 5.23 9.25 -8.99
N LEU A 133 4.12 9.58 -8.32
CA LEU A 133 3.35 10.81 -8.56
C LEU A 133 3.45 11.82 -7.43
N ASP A 134 4.47 11.67 -6.60
CA ASP A 134 4.66 12.53 -5.46
C ASP A 134 5.27 13.87 -5.88
N ASN A 135 4.51 14.94 -5.63
CA ASN A 135 4.76 16.30 -6.12
C ASN A 135 4.96 17.30 -4.99
N THR A 136 5.29 16.82 -3.80
CA THR A 136 5.59 17.67 -2.66
C THR A 136 7.02 18.22 -2.73
N ASN A 137 7.36 19.17 -1.86
CA ASN A 137 8.69 19.79 -1.83
C ASN A 137 9.65 19.06 -0.86
N GLU A 138 9.45 17.76 -0.69
CA GLU A 138 10.23 16.91 0.22
C GLU A 138 11.40 16.19 -0.48
N GLN A 139 12.27 15.56 0.34
CA GLN A 139 13.43 14.82 -0.14
C GLN A 139 13.12 13.32 -0.26
N ASN A 140 12.50 12.97 -1.37
CA ASN A 140 12.12 11.59 -1.67
C ASN A 140 13.27 10.79 -2.30
N THR A 141 13.32 9.49 -2.02
CA THR A 141 14.36 8.58 -2.52
C THR A 141 13.76 7.41 -3.30
N LEU A 142 14.27 7.15 -4.51
CA LEU A 142 13.96 5.95 -5.29
C LEU A 142 15.10 4.93 -5.20
N TYR A 143 14.81 3.77 -4.62
CA TYR A 143 15.68 2.60 -4.62
C TYR A 143 15.29 1.63 -5.72
N LEU A 144 16.17 1.51 -6.71
CA LEU A 144 16.09 0.50 -7.74
C LEU A 144 16.91 -0.72 -7.31
N LYS A 145 16.24 -1.85 -7.06
CA LYS A 145 16.89 -3.12 -6.74
C LYS A 145 17.12 -3.92 -8.00
N SER A 146 18.21 -4.69 -8.01
CA SER A 146 18.60 -5.53 -9.15
C SER A 146 18.82 -4.75 -10.46
N VAL A 147 19.16 -3.46 -10.34
CA VAL A 147 19.44 -2.55 -11.46
C VAL A 147 20.85 -1.97 -11.30
N SER A 148 21.62 -1.92 -12.38
CA SER A 148 22.86 -1.14 -12.45
C SER A 148 22.64 0.20 -13.17
N ALA A 149 23.50 1.17 -12.90
CA ALA A 149 23.32 2.54 -13.40
C ALA A 149 23.30 2.65 -14.94
N ASP A 150 23.98 1.74 -15.63
CA ASP A 150 24.02 1.65 -17.10
C ASP A 150 22.73 1.10 -17.72
N GLU A 151 21.83 0.52 -16.92
CA GLU A 151 20.52 0.03 -17.37
C GLU A 151 19.44 1.14 -17.35
N ILE A 152 19.75 2.30 -16.77
CA ILE A 152 18.80 3.40 -16.59
C ILE A 152 18.83 4.33 -17.81
N ILE A 153 17.67 4.50 -18.44
CA ILE A 153 17.47 5.46 -19.52
C ILE A 153 16.59 6.60 -19.01
N LEU A 154 17.18 7.79 -18.87
CA LEU A 154 16.44 9.00 -18.54
C LEU A 154 15.94 9.66 -19.81
N LYS A 155 14.64 9.97 -19.85
CA LYS A 155 14.02 10.74 -20.92
C LYS A 155 13.52 12.05 -20.36
N GLN A 156 13.90 13.15 -21.00
CA GLN A 156 13.34 14.46 -20.70
C GLN A 156 11.92 14.53 -21.29
N ALA A 157 10.95 14.99 -20.49
CA ALA A 157 9.65 15.37 -21.01
C ALA A 157 9.79 16.69 -21.78
N SER A 158 9.25 16.75 -23.00
CA SER A 158 9.09 18.03 -23.71
C SER A 158 8.09 18.89 -22.96
N ALA A 159 8.48 20.14 -22.67
CA ALA A 159 7.66 21.15 -22.01
C ALA A 159 6.45 21.57 -22.84
#